data_AF-A0A7X7E1A4-F1
#
_entry.id   AF-A0A7X7E1A4-F1
#
_cell.length_a   1.000
_cell.length_b   1.000
_cell.length_c   1.000
_cell.angle_alpha   90.00
_cell.angle_beta   90.00
_cell.angle_gamma   90.00
#
_symmetry.space_group_name_H-M   'P 1'
#
loop_
_entity.id
_entity.type
_entity.pdbx_description
1 polymer ?
#
loop_
_entity_poly.entity_id
_entity_poly.type
_entity_poly.pdbx_seq_one_letter_code
_entity_poly.pdbx_strand_id
1 'polypeptide(L)'
;MKSLSNKNGRDIMSNKKIESEIESIVIDTVEELNRPDLFRRPFVAYSEADDERYTELKALIGDWHLKPTELLPGAKSVISYFVPFTKEVVLAPKTVQHGSFLWAEACISICPVAYIE
;
A
#
# COMPACT_ATOMS: atom_id res chain seq x y z
N MET A 1 4.82 15.91 -3.37
CA MET A 1 4.77 14.91 -4.46
C MET A 1 5.70 15.41 -5.56
N LYS A 2 7.00 15.13 -5.44
CA LYS A 2 7.98 15.54 -6.45
C LYS A 2 8.06 14.43 -7.49
N SER A 3 7.88 14.80 -8.75
CA SER A 3 8.07 13.91 -9.88
C SER A 3 9.49 13.36 -9.85
N LEU A 4 9.63 12.08 -10.21
CA LEU A 4 10.89 11.42 -10.53
C LEU A 4 11.73 12.36 -11.42
N SER A 5 12.75 13.00 -10.84
CA SER A 5 13.67 13.86 -11.58
C SER A 5 14.78 12.98 -12.14
N ASN A 6 14.99 13.12 -13.45
CA ASN A 6 16.10 12.59 -14.25
C ASN A 6 16.05 11.10 -14.63
N LYS A 7 15.19 10.75 -15.60
CA LYS A 7 15.30 9.51 -16.38
C LYS A 7 15.05 9.82 -17.86
N ASN A 8 15.83 9.22 -18.77
CA ASN A 8 15.69 9.44 -20.22
C ASN A 8 14.26 9.09 -20.67
N GLY A 9 13.77 9.71 -21.75
CA GLY A 9 12.37 9.53 -22.21
C GLY A 9 11.93 8.08 -22.49
N ARG A 10 12.88 7.17 -22.80
CA ARG A 10 12.63 5.73 -22.93
C ARG A 10 12.39 5.05 -21.57
N ASP A 11 13.17 5.39 -20.56
CA ASP A 11 13.07 4.81 -19.21
C ASP A 11 11.78 5.25 -18.51
N ILE A 12 11.33 6.49 -18.76
CA ILE A 12 10.05 7.00 -18.25
C ILE A 12 8.87 6.18 -18.82
N MET A 13 8.91 5.84 -20.11
CA MET A 13 7.86 5.05 -20.76
C MET A 13 7.84 3.60 -20.26
N SER A 14 9.02 3.01 -20.05
CA SER A 14 9.15 1.67 -19.47
C SER A 14 8.63 1.60 -18.03
N ASN A 15 8.93 2.60 -17.20
CA ASN A 15 8.44 2.65 -15.82
C ASN A 15 6.92 2.81 -15.77
N LYS A 16 6.32 3.66 -16.61
CA LYS A 16 4.86 3.79 -16.68
C LYS A 16 4.14 2.48 -17.03
N LYS A 17 4.76 1.65 -17.88
CA LYS A 17 4.21 0.33 -18.23
C LYS A 17 4.20 -0.59 -17.01
N ILE A 18 5.30 -0.64 -16.27
CA ILE A 18 5.42 -1.45 -15.04
C ILE A 18 4.45 -0.94 -13.95
N GLU A 19 4.35 0.38 -13.77
CA GLU A 19 3.42 0.99 -12.81
C GLU A 19 1.96 0.60 -13.11
N SER A 20 1.56 0.63 -14.38
CA SER A 20 0.22 0.21 -14.80
C SER A 20 -0.02 -1.28 -14.56
N GLU A 21 0.97 -2.14 -14.80
CA GLU A 21 0.86 -3.58 -14.54
C GLU A 21 0.70 -3.88 -13.04
N ILE A 22 1.47 -3.20 -12.19
CA ILE A 22 1.35 -3.31 -10.73
C ILE A 22 -0.01 -2.81 -10.25
N GLU A 23 -0.48 -1.67 -10.77
CA GLU A 23 -1.81 -1.15 -10.45
C GLU A 23 -2.91 -2.14 -10.80
N SER A 24 -2.86 -2.74 -11.99
CA SER A 24 -3.80 -3.80 -12.38
C SER A 24 -3.77 -4.96 -11.40
N ILE A 25 -2.59 -5.49 -11.07
CA ILE A 25 -2.46 -6.61 -10.10
C ILE A 25 -3.13 -6.27 -8.77
N VAL A 26 -2.88 -5.07 -8.22
CA VAL A 26 -3.46 -4.66 -6.94
C VAL A 26 -4.99 -4.51 -7.03
N ILE A 27 -5.49 -3.91 -8.11
CA ILE A 27 -6.92 -3.71 -8.33
C ILE A 27 -7.61 -5.07 -8.49
N ASP A 28 -7.11 -5.91 -9.39
CA ASP A 28 -7.67 -7.21 -9.71
C ASP A 28 -7.71 -8.11 -8.46
N THR A 29 -6.63 -8.13 -7.67
CA THR A 29 -6.57 -8.88 -6.39
C THR A 29 -7.67 -8.45 -5.40
N VAL A 30 -7.98 -7.14 -5.34
CA VAL A 30 -9.03 -6.63 -4.45
C VAL A 30 -10.42 -6.90 -5.01
N GLU A 31 -10.60 -6.81 -6.33
CA GLU A 31 -11.86 -7.12 -6.99
C GLU A 31 -12.20 -8.62 -6.89
N GLU A 32 -11.20 -9.51 -6.89
CA GLU A 32 -11.35 -10.95 -6.68
C GLU A 32 -11.93 -11.32 -5.29
N LEU A 33 -11.76 -10.45 -4.28
CA LEU A 33 -12.43 -10.64 -2.98
C LEU A 33 -13.95 -10.61 -3.11
N ASN A 34 -14.49 -10.00 -4.19
CA ASN A 34 -15.91 -9.85 -4.46
C ASN A 34 -16.69 -9.24 -3.28
N ARG A 35 -16.07 -8.24 -2.62
CA ARG A 35 -16.62 -7.50 -1.48
C ARG A 35 -16.71 -5.99 -1.75
N PRO A 36 -17.50 -5.55 -2.75
CA PRO A 36 -17.69 -4.12 -3.04
C PRO A 36 -18.43 -3.37 -1.90
N ASP A 37 -19.07 -4.10 -1.00
CA ASP A 37 -19.67 -3.59 0.24
C ASP A 37 -18.60 -3.18 1.27
N LEU A 38 -17.42 -3.83 1.24
CA LEU A 38 -16.35 -3.57 2.19
C LEU A 38 -15.28 -2.61 1.67
N PHE A 39 -14.93 -2.73 0.38
CA PHE A 39 -13.78 -2.05 -0.21
C PHE A 39 -14.17 -1.09 -1.33
N ARG A 40 -13.40 -0.01 -1.46
CA ARG A 40 -13.38 0.89 -2.61
C ARG A 40 -12.12 0.61 -3.43
N ARG A 41 -12.06 1.17 -4.64
CA ARG A 41 -10.93 1.03 -5.55
C ARG A 41 -9.59 1.37 -4.86
N PRO A 42 -8.58 0.49 -4.92
CA PRO A 42 -7.26 0.74 -4.37
C PRO A 42 -6.51 1.89 -5.06
N PHE A 43 -5.47 2.38 -4.39
CA PHE A 43 -4.48 3.29 -4.95
C PHE A 43 -3.08 2.74 -4.74
N VAL A 44 -2.20 2.92 -5.73
CA VAL A 44 -0.79 2.55 -5.66
C VAL A 44 0.06 3.80 -5.83
N ALA A 45 1.17 3.85 -5.09
CA ALA A 45 2.14 4.91 -5.15
C ALA A 45 3.56 4.34 -5.08
N TYR A 46 4.51 5.14 -5.59
CA TYR A 46 5.89 4.72 -5.77
C TYR A 46 6.83 5.78 -5.19
N SER A 47 7.94 5.33 -4.64
CA SER A 47 9.07 6.18 -4.22
C SER A 47 10.39 5.47 -4.50
N GLU A 48 11.45 6.26 -4.66
CA GLU A 48 12.81 5.72 -4.74
C GLU A 48 13.22 5.21 -3.34
N ALA A 49 13.93 4.08 -3.27
CA ALA A 49 14.29 3.44 -2.01
C ALA A 49 15.32 4.23 -1.18
N ASP A 50 16.00 5.20 -1.81
CA ASP A 50 16.99 6.09 -1.21
C ASP A 50 16.43 7.51 -0.95
N ASP A 51 15.12 7.71 -1.06
CA ASP A 51 14.48 8.99 -0.76
C ASP A 51 14.81 9.47 0.67
N GLU A 52 15.20 10.75 0.78
CA GLU A 52 15.69 11.36 2.03
C GLU A 52 14.68 11.25 3.18
N ARG A 53 13.38 11.21 2.86
CA ARG A 53 12.29 11.10 3.84
C ARG A 53 12.36 9.82 4.67
N TYR A 54 12.96 8.74 4.16
CA TYR A 54 13.17 7.53 4.97
C TYR A 54 14.23 7.72 6.04
N THR A 55 15.26 8.51 5.76
CA THR A 55 16.29 8.86 6.75
C THR A 55 15.73 9.83 7.78
N GLU A 56 14.96 10.82 7.35
CA GLU A 56 14.25 11.74 8.25
C GLU A 56 13.30 10.97 9.18
N LEU A 57 12.50 10.06 8.63
CA LEU A 57 11.57 9.24 9.40
C LEU A 57 12.31 8.37 10.44
N LYS A 58 13.43 7.75 10.04
CA LYS A 58 14.28 6.98 10.98
C LYS A 58 14.78 7.85 12.12
N ALA A 59 15.27 9.06 11.84
CA ALA A 59 15.76 9.97 12.87
C ALA A 59 14.65 10.42 13.85
N LEU A 60 13.41 10.58 13.37
CA LEU A 60 12.26 10.97 14.19
C LEU A 60 11.72 9.82 15.06
N ILE A 61 11.71 8.59 14.54
CA ILE A 61 11.11 7.43 15.20
C ILE A 61 12.12 6.68 16.08
N GLY A 62 13.37 6.55 15.62
CA GLY A 62 14.45 5.81 16.30
C GLY A 62 15.14 4.79 15.38
N ASP A 63 16.34 4.34 15.78
CA ASP A 63 17.21 3.50 14.95
C ASP A 63 16.62 2.13 14.56
N TRP A 64 15.63 1.65 15.31
CA TRP A 64 14.89 0.42 14.99
C TRP A 64 13.99 0.56 13.76
N HIS A 65 13.70 1.80 13.31
CA HIS A 65 12.94 2.04 12.09
C HIS A 65 13.87 1.98 10.87
N LEU A 66 13.95 0.81 10.25
CA LEU A 66 14.88 0.56 9.15
C LEU A 66 14.46 1.27 7.86
N LYS A 67 15.45 1.81 7.14
CA LYS A 67 15.28 2.33 5.78
C LYS A 67 15.03 1.18 4.81
N PRO A 68 14.45 1.44 3.62
CA PRO A 68 14.20 0.40 2.62
C PRO A 68 15.45 -0.43 2.26
N THR A 69 16.61 0.21 2.10
CA THR A 69 17.88 -0.45 1.76
C THR A 69 18.51 -1.22 2.92
N GLU A 70 18.10 -0.94 4.17
CA GLU A 70 18.51 -1.71 5.35
C GLU A 70 17.64 -2.97 5.51
N LEU A 71 16.36 -2.90 5.11
CA LEU A 71 15.46 -4.06 5.05
C LEU A 71 15.80 -5.01 3.90
N LEU A 72 16.08 -4.45 2.72
CA LEU A 72 16.42 -5.19 1.52
C LEU A 72 17.65 -4.55 0.84
N PRO A 73 18.86 -5.11 1.03
CA PRO A 73 20.05 -4.61 0.37
C PRO A 73 19.88 -4.53 -1.15
N GLY A 74 20.17 -3.37 -1.72
CA GLY A 74 20.03 -3.13 -3.15
C GLY A 74 18.63 -2.72 -3.62
N ALA A 75 17.66 -2.54 -2.70
CA ALA A 75 16.36 -1.98 -3.02
C ALA A 75 16.48 -0.69 -3.85
N LYS A 76 15.62 -0.56 -4.89
CA LYS A 76 15.61 0.59 -5.80
C LYS A 76 14.34 1.41 -5.69
N SER A 77 13.21 0.76 -5.49
CA SER A 77 11.92 1.40 -5.30
C SER A 77 11.19 0.82 -4.10
N VAL A 78 10.28 1.61 -3.56
CA VAL A 78 9.26 1.18 -2.63
C VAL A 78 7.91 1.37 -3.32
N ILE A 79 7.13 0.29 -3.35
CA ILE A 79 5.75 0.29 -3.85
C ILE A 79 4.85 0.27 -2.63
N SER A 80 3.97 1.26 -2.51
CA SER A 80 2.96 1.33 -1.44
C SER A 80 1.57 1.27 -2.05
N TYR A 81 0.67 0.50 -1.47
CA TYR A 81 -0.72 0.47 -1.88
C TYR A 81 -1.64 0.72 -0.68
N PHE A 82 -2.84 1.23 -0.98
CA PHE A 82 -3.87 1.48 0.01
C PHE A 82 -5.21 0.98 -0.51
N VAL A 83 -5.90 0.16 0.28
CA VAL A 83 -7.22 -0.38 -0.05
C VAL A 83 -8.25 0.28 0.87
N PRO A 84 -8.92 1.34 0.40
CA PRO A 84 -9.86 2.08 1.22
C PRO A 84 -11.10 1.26 1.55
N PHE A 85 -11.50 1.25 2.82
CA PHE A 85 -12.82 0.75 3.21
C PHE A 85 -13.95 1.65 2.69
N THR A 86 -15.14 1.08 2.54
CA THR A 86 -16.36 1.84 2.29
C THR A 86 -16.72 2.71 3.49
N LYS A 87 -17.57 3.71 3.26
CA LYS A 87 -18.02 4.63 4.33
C LYS A 87 -18.75 3.88 5.45
N GLU A 88 -19.50 2.83 5.10
CA GLU A 88 -20.23 2.00 6.06
C GLU A 88 -19.28 1.31 7.04
N VAL A 89 -18.27 0.60 6.52
CA VAL A 89 -17.24 -0.07 7.34
C VAL A 89 -16.51 0.92 8.24
N VAL A 90 -16.14 2.10 7.73
CA VAL A 90 -15.43 3.13 8.51
C VAL A 90 -16.29 3.68 9.65
N LEU A 91 -17.61 3.78 9.46
CA LEU A 91 -18.52 4.31 10.47
C LEU A 91 -19.01 3.26 11.46
N ALA A 92 -18.98 1.98 11.11
CA ALA A 92 -19.53 0.89 11.92
C ALA A 92 -18.94 0.80 13.36
N PRO A 93 -17.64 1.03 13.63
CA PRO A 93 -17.13 1.05 15.01
C PRO A 93 -17.78 2.11 15.91
N LYS A 94 -18.36 3.17 15.34
CA LYS A 94 -19.01 4.24 16.12
C LYS A 94 -20.43 3.87 16.58
N THR A 95 -21.01 2.80 16.04
CA THR A 95 -22.40 2.40 16.33
C THR A 95 -22.49 1.28 17.37
N VAL A 96 -21.35 0.78 17.86
CA VAL A 96 -21.27 -0.38 18.76
C VAL A 96 -20.25 -0.14 19.87
N GLN A 97 -20.49 -0.70 21.05
CA GLN A 97 -19.63 -0.50 22.23
C GLN A 97 -18.40 -1.43 22.28
N HIS A 98 -18.52 -2.66 21.78
CA HIS A 98 -17.52 -3.72 21.98
C HIS A 98 -16.74 -4.08 20.69
N GLY A 99 -16.69 -3.16 19.73
CA GLY A 99 -16.03 -3.38 18.44
C GLY A 99 -16.99 -3.83 17.34
N SER A 100 -16.68 -3.45 16.10
CA SER A 100 -17.52 -3.74 14.93
C SER A 100 -17.09 -5.03 14.25
N PHE A 101 -18.00 -5.98 14.16
CA PHE A 101 -17.80 -7.20 13.38
C PHE A 101 -17.53 -6.90 11.91
N LEU A 102 -18.26 -5.94 11.33
CA LEU A 102 -18.09 -5.51 9.95
C LEU A 102 -16.67 -4.95 9.69
N TRP A 103 -16.15 -4.14 10.61
CA TRP A 103 -14.78 -3.63 10.51
C TRP A 103 -13.75 -4.75 10.63
N ALA A 104 -13.95 -5.68 11.58
CA ALA A 104 -13.05 -6.83 11.77
C ALA A 104 -13.05 -7.76 10.53
N GLU A 105 -14.22 -8.02 9.95
CA GLU A 105 -14.38 -8.79 8.72
C GLU A 105 -13.61 -8.14 7.56
N ALA A 106 -13.74 -6.82 7.37
CA ALA A 106 -13.01 -6.10 6.34
C ALA A 106 -11.49 -6.16 6.52
N CYS A 107 -11.01 -6.00 7.75
CA CYS A 107 -9.59 -6.13 8.06
C CYS A 107 -9.02 -7.53 7.77
N ILE A 108 -9.78 -8.59 8.07
CA ILE A 108 -9.34 -9.97 7.83
C ILE A 108 -9.46 -10.33 6.35
N SER A 109 -10.46 -9.80 5.64
CA SER A 109 -10.70 -10.13 4.23
C SER A 109 -9.62 -9.55 3.31
N ILE A 110 -9.06 -8.36 3.63
CA ILE A 110 -8.07 -7.71 2.77
C ILE A 110 -6.67 -8.30 2.87
N CYS A 111 -6.31 -8.76 4.06
CA CYS A 111 -5.13 -9.56 4.29
C CYS A 111 -5.63 -10.96 4.59
N PRO A 112 -5.85 -11.82 3.57
CA PRO A 112 -5.96 -13.23 3.87
C PRO A 112 -4.66 -13.57 4.58
N VAL A 113 -4.74 -13.70 5.91
CA VAL A 113 -3.67 -14.24 6.70
C VAL A 113 -3.40 -15.54 5.98
N ALA A 114 -2.22 -15.66 5.38
CA ALA A 114 -1.76 -16.93 4.89
C ALA A 114 -1.73 -17.81 6.15
N TYR A 115 -2.83 -18.51 6.40
CA TYR A 115 -2.83 -19.75 7.15
C TYR A 115 -2.01 -20.70 6.28
N ILE A 116 -0.70 -20.50 6.34
CA ILE A 116 0.29 -21.51 6.01
C ILE A 116 0.14 -22.51 7.14
N GLU A 117 -0.62 -23.58 6.88
CA GLU A 117 -0.33 -24.87 7.50
C GLU A 117 0.99 -25.41 6.96
#